data_AF-A0A7K5XTD9-F1
#
_entry.id   AF-A0A7K5XTD9-F1
#
_cell.length_a   1.000
_cell.length_b   1.000
_cell.length_c   1.000
_cell.angle_alpha   90.00
_cell.angle_beta   90.00
_cell.angle_gamma   90.00
#
_symmetry.space_group_name_H-M   'P 1'
#
loop_
_entity.id
_entity.type
_entity.pdbx_description
1 polymer ?
#
loop_
_entity_poly.entity_id
_entity_poly.type
_entity_poly.pdbx_seq_one_letter_code
_entity_poly.pdbx_strand_id
1 'polypeptide(L)'
;RRDPRVRCCSRRGLSEVMSLCAPFVRALAQGQPGGPAAAGDALWNFETAVRENVTINGQPWEEISEDSKLQSSNIKILEDQFDELIVETTTKRKQWPKKILMHAIQTMKAEQEMLKLYQPFVTPEDIRSQPSQDAYVADLKQVAEMASKEISGAMKSLPALIERAEGFSQALTWQPTLELSKLRQEVFAGCKAKEEKNVQNFISPGEVTPTDADTSKNPCVLLKRKKAADSPERRRYPLRRRKIALST
;
A
#
# COMPACT_ATOMS: atom_id res chain seq x y z
N ARG A 1 48.34 48.11 -4.34
CA ARG A 1 49.42 48.74 -3.54
C ARG A 1 49.09 48.54 -2.07
N ARG A 2 50.04 48.17 -1.21
CA ARG A 2 49.81 48.11 0.25
C ARG A 2 49.87 49.53 0.81
N ASP A 3 49.01 49.83 1.78
CA ASP A 3 49.06 51.07 2.53
C ASP A 3 50.39 51.11 3.32
N PRO A 4 51.24 52.14 3.16
CA PRO A 4 52.52 52.23 3.87
C PRO A 4 52.36 52.64 5.34
N ARG A 5 51.18 53.10 5.75
CA ARG A 5 50.91 53.55 7.13
C ARG A 5 50.95 52.37 8.11
N VAL A 6 51.39 52.64 9.33
CA VAL A 6 51.43 51.64 10.40
C VAL A 6 49.99 51.28 10.80
N ARG A 7 49.69 50.00 10.96
CA ARG A 7 48.36 49.55 11.39
C ARG A 7 48.32 49.41 12.91
N CYS A 8 47.42 50.17 13.54
CA CYS A 8 47.07 50.07 14.93
C CYS A 8 45.64 49.51 15.09
N CYS A 9 45.35 48.94 16.25
CA CYS A 9 44.03 48.36 16.55
C CYS A 9 43.19 49.23 17.50
N SER A 10 43.82 50.16 18.21
CA SER A 10 43.17 51.01 19.21
C SER A 10 43.61 52.46 19.04
N ARG A 11 42.64 53.34 18.81
CA ARG A 11 42.85 54.79 18.80
C ARG A 11 43.31 55.27 20.18
N ARG A 12 42.62 54.81 21.22
CA ARG A 12 42.88 55.19 22.61
C ARG A 12 44.30 54.82 23.04
N GLY A 13 44.72 53.59 22.78
CA GLY A 13 46.06 53.15 23.14
C GLY A 13 47.15 53.97 22.44
N LEU A 14 46.94 54.35 21.17
CA LEU A 14 47.88 55.22 20.47
C LEU A 14 47.90 56.64 21.07
N SER A 15 46.73 57.21 21.38
CA SER A 15 46.65 58.53 22.04
C SER A 15 47.35 58.54 23.41
N GLU A 16 47.25 57.45 24.18
CA GLU A 16 47.97 57.29 25.45
C GLU A 16 49.49 57.28 25.25
N VAL A 17 49.98 56.54 24.25
CA VAL A 17 51.41 56.52 23.90
C VAL A 17 51.90 57.90 23.45
N MET A 18 51.12 58.61 22.61
CA MET A 18 51.43 59.98 22.19
C MET A 18 51.53 60.94 23.38
N SER A 19 50.64 60.79 24.37
CA SER A 19 50.67 61.55 25.62
C SER A 19 51.94 61.25 26.45
N LEU A 20 52.37 59.99 26.53
CA LEU A 20 53.63 59.61 27.18
C LEU A 20 54.87 60.19 26.46
N CYS A 21 54.80 60.38 25.15
CA CYS A 21 55.87 61.02 24.37
C CYS A 21 55.93 62.55 24.53
N ALA A 22 54.82 63.19 24.92
CA ALA A 22 54.70 64.64 24.99
C ALA A 22 55.76 65.35 25.88
N PRO A 23 56.16 64.83 27.07
CA PRO A 23 57.22 65.44 27.87
C PRO A 23 58.57 65.50 27.16
N PHE A 24 58.92 64.48 26.37
CA PHE A 24 60.18 64.45 25.62
C PHE A 24 60.19 65.49 24.51
N VAL A 25 59.09 65.63 23.78
CA VAL A 25 58.92 66.66 22.73
C VAL A 25 59.00 68.07 23.33
N ARG A 26 58.39 68.28 24.50
CA ARG A 26 58.47 69.56 25.22
C ARG A 26 59.89 69.85 25.71
N ALA A 27 60.62 68.85 26.21
CA ALA A 27 62.01 69.02 26.65
C ALA A 27 62.93 69.43 25.49
N LEU A 28 62.74 68.85 24.30
CA LEU A 28 63.49 69.23 23.09
C LEU A 28 63.24 70.67 22.65
N ALA A 29 62.03 71.20 22.88
CA ALA A 29 61.67 72.57 22.51
C ALA A 29 62.23 73.64 23.47
N GLN A 30 62.68 73.29 24.68
CA GLN A 30 63.19 74.27 25.67
C GLN A 30 64.52 74.93 25.26
N GLY A 31 65.26 74.34 24.33
CA GLY A 31 66.50 74.90 23.77
C GLY A 31 66.32 75.75 22.51
N GLN A 32 65.09 75.93 22.03
CA GLN A 32 64.80 76.62 20.76
C GLN A 32 64.41 78.09 20.99
N PRO A 33 64.80 79.01 20.08
CA PRO A 33 64.32 80.39 20.11
C PRO A 33 62.82 80.41 19.79
N GLY A 34 61.98 80.84 20.75
CA GLY A 34 60.52 80.87 20.59
C GLY A 34 59.71 80.62 21.86
N GLY A 35 60.35 80.27 22.98
CA GLY A 35 59.70 80.16 24.28
C GLY A 35 58.57 79.11 24.31
N PRO A 36 57.52 79.28 25.14
CA PRO A 36 56.49 78.26 25.32
C PRO A 36 55.60 78.02 24.09
N ALA A 37 55.52 78.97 23.16
CA ALA A 37 54.78 78.80 21.90
C ALA A 37 55.42 77.74 21.00
N ALA A 38 56.76 77.73 20.91
CA ALA A 38 57.51 76.74 20.13
C ALA A 38 57.29 75.30 20.62
N ALA A 39 57.08 75.11 21.94
CA ALA A 39 56.78 73.80 22.51
C ALA A 39 55.37 73.31 22.14
N GLY A 40 54.39 74.22 22.02
CA GLY A 40 53.04 73.89 21.57
C GLY A 40 53.01 73.47 20.10
N ASP A 41 53.68 74.24 19.24
CA ASP A 41 53.77 73.95 17.81
C ASP A 41 54.52 72.63 17.54
N ALA A 42 55.62 72.38 18.26
CA ALA A 42 56.36 71.13 18.15
C ALA A 42 55.50 69.90 18.55
N LEU A 43 54.70 70.03 19.60
CA LEU A 43 53.79 68.97 20.03
C LEU A 43 52.68 68.73 19.01
N TRP A 44 52.05 69.81 18.50
CA TRP A 44 51.03 69.72 17.46
C TRP A 44 51.55 69.06 16.17
N ASN A 45 52.74 69.46 15.72
CA ASN A 45 53.38 68.90 14.53
C ASN A 45 53.74 67.42 14.72
N PHE A 46 54.27 67.06 15.89
CA PHE A 46 54.53 65.66 16.24
C PHE A 46 53.25 64.83 16.21
N GLU A 47 52.19 65.29 16.86
CA GLU A 47 50.93 64.55 16.92
C GLU A 47 50.30 64.41 15.54
N THR A 48 50.29 65.48 14.74
CA THR A 48 49.75 65.46 13.38
C THR A 48 50.54 64.50 12.50
N ALA A 49 51.87 64.53 12.56
CA ALA A 49 52.72 63.60 11.81
C ALA A 49 52.45 62.14 12.19
N VAL A 50 52.23 61.84 13.47
CA VAL A 50 51.88 60.48 13.90
C VAL A 50 50.51 60.07 13.35
N ARG A 51 49.51 60.96 13.40
CA ARG A 51 48.14 60.69 12.91
C ARG A 51 48.10 60.41 11.41
N GLU A 52 48.87 61.15 10.60
CA GLU A 52 48.94 60.96 9.15
C GLU A 52 49.62 59.63 8.74
N ASN A 53 50.51 59.11 9.58
CA ASN A 53 51.32 57.92 9.29
C ASN A 53 50.76 56.62 9.88
N VAL A 54 49.57 56.65 10.49
CA VAL A 54 48.95 55.50 11.14
C VAL A 54 47.53 55.28 10.60
N THR A 55 47.09 54.02 10.59
CA THR A 55 45.70 53.62 10.37
C THR A 55 45.18 52.86 11.57
N ILE A 56 43.91 53.03 11.95
CA ILE A 56 43.29 52.23 12.99
C ILE A 56 42.28 51.30 12.34
N ASN A 57 42.49 49.99 12.48
CA ASN A 57 41.72 48.95 11.79
C ASN A 57 41.64 49.16 10.26
N GLY A 58 42.67 49.78 9.67
CA GLY A 58 42.75 50.05 8.24
C GLY A 58 41.97 51.29 7.76
N GLN A 59 41.43 52.09 8.68
CA GLN A 59 40.82 53.40 8.38
C GLN A 59 41.81 54.54 8.72
N PRO A 60 41.80 55.66 7.97
CA PRO A 60 42.50 56.90 8.31
C PRO A 60 42.04 57.46 9.65
N TRP A 61 42.92 58.19 10.35
CA TRP A 61 42.70 58.71 11.70
C TRP A 61 41.41 59.55 11.86
N GLU A 62 41.05 60.34 10.84
CA GLU A 62 39.92 61.27 10.83
C GLU A 62 38.57 60.56 10.64
N GLU A 63 38.54 59.44 9.91
CA GLU A 63 37.31 58.71 9.56
C GLU A 63 36.80 57.83 10.71
N ILE A 64 37.67 57.59 11.71
CA ILE A 64 37.32 56.82 12.88
C ILE A 64 36.55 57.74 13.83
N SER A 65 35.29 57.41 14.09
CA SER A 65 34.58 57.96 15.23
C SER A 65 35.46 57.77 16.46
N GLU A 66 35.74 58.84 17.22
CA GLU A 66 36.34 58.62 18.52
C GLU A 66 35.49 57.57 19.22
N ASP A 67 36.13 56.47 19.66
CA ASP A 67 35.62 55.55 20.68
C ASP A 67 35.48 56.35 21.99
N SER A 68 34.68 57.39 21.89
CA SER A 68 34.35 58.43 22.83
C SER A 68 33.35 57.77 23.73
N LYS A 69 33.92 56.91 24.60
CA LYS A 69 33.38 56.49 25.88
C LYS A 69 31.87 56.42 25.80
N LEU A 70 31.35 55.38 25.12
CA LEU A 70 29.91 55.08 24.94
C LEU A 70 29.10 55.95 25.90
N GLN A 71 28.60 57.08 25.40
CA GLN A 71 27.98 58.08 26.27
C GLN A 71 26.92 57.32 27.06
N SER A 72 26.95 57.39 28.38
CA SER A 72 26.09 56.56 29.24
C SER A 72 24.60 56.75 28.91
N SER A 73 24.24 57.87 28.29
CA SER A 73 22.93 58.14 27.70
C SER A 73 22.56 57.19 26.56
N ASN A 74 23.49 56.87 25.67
CA ASN A 74 23.23 56.01 24.50
C ASN A 74 23.02 54.55 24.93
N ILE A 75 23.75 54.08 25.94
CA ILE A 75 23.55 52.75 26.51
C ILE A 75 22.16 52.66 27.15
N LYS A 76 21.77 53.64 27.96
CA LYS A 76 20.44 53.67 28.60
C LYS A 76 19.30 53.66 27.58
N ILE A 77 19.39 54.47 26.53
CA ILE A 77 18.37 54.48 25.46
C ILE A 77 18.25 53.10 24.81
N LEU A 78 19.38 52.43 24.57
CA LEU A 78 19.39 51.09 23.98
C LEU A 78 18.81 50.04 24.94
N GLU A 79 19.13 50.13 26.23
CA GLU A 79 18.59 49.27 27.28
C GLU A 79 17.06 49.42 27.38
N ASP A 80 16.55 50.65 27.42
CA ASP A 80 15.11 50.93 27.48
C ASP A 80 14.37 50.36 26.26
N GLN A 81 14.92 50.54 25.05
CA GLN A 81 14.37 49.96 23.82
C GLN A 81 14.40 48.42 23.84
N PHE A 82 15.46 47.84 24.40
CA PHE A 82 15.59 46.41 24.51
C PHE A 82 14.56 45.82 25.49
N ASP A 83 14.36 46.48 26.63
CA ASP A 83 13.36 46.09 27.63
C ASP A 83 11.93 46.18 27.06
N GLU A 84 11.64 47.23 26.29
CA GLU A 84 10.36 47.36 25.59
C GLU A 84 10.11 46.15 24.65
N LEU A 85 11.11 45.79 23.84
CA LEU A 85 11.02 44.64 22.94
C LEU A 85 10.90 43.31 23.67
N ILE A 86 11.57 43.15 24.82
CA ILE A 86 11.41 41.96 25.66
C ILE A 86 9.98 41.87 26.18
N VAL A 87 9.41 42.96 26.69
CA VAL A 87 8.03 42.98 27.20
C VAL A 87 7.03 42.73 26.08
N GLU A 88 7.19 43.36 24.91
CA GLU A 88 6.33 43.12 23.75
C GLU A 88 6.40 41.67 23.29
N THR A 89 7.61 41.11 23.20
CA THR A 89 7.81 39.74 22.74
C THR A 89 7.22 38.73 23.73
N THR A 90 7.42 38.93 25.04
CA THR A 90 6.90 38.04 26.08
C THR A 90 5.37 38.11 26.16
N THR A 91 4.79 39.32 26.06
CA THR A 91 3.33 39.49 25.98
C THR A 91 2.75 38.84 24.73
N LYS A 92 3.42 39.01 23.57
CA LYS A 92 3.02 38.35 22.32
C LYS A 92 3.01 36.83 22.46
N ARG A 93 4.11 36.25 22.94
CA ARG A 93 4.25 34.80 23.18
C ARG A 93 3.19 34.26 24.15
N LYS A 94 2.77 35.04 25.14
CA LYS A 94 1.74 34.63 26.12
C LYS A 94 0.31 34.73 25.59
N GLN A 95 -0.03 35.81 24.88
CA GLN A 95 -1.41 36.13 24.54
C GLN A 95 -1.85 35.61 23.17
N TRP A 96 -0.98 35.71 22.16
CA TRP A 96 -1.38 35.42 20.78
C TRP A 96 -1.72 33.96 20.51
N PRO A 97 -1.01 32.95 21.06
CA PRO A 97 -1.43 31.56 20.89
C PRO A 97 -2.85 31.31 21.37
N LYS A 98 -3.29 31.98 22.45
CA LYS A 98 -4.65 31.87 22.98
C LYS A 98 -5.68 32.49 22.04
N LYS A 99 -5.39 33.67 21.48
CA LYS A 99 -6.27 34.35 20.50
C LYS A 99 -6.38 33.55 19.20
N ILE A 100 -5.26 33.07 18.67
CA ILE A 100 -5.21 32.23 17.47
C ILE A 100 -6.00 30.94 17.69
N LEU A 101 -5.79 30.28 18.82
CA LEU A 101 -6.52 29.06 19.16
C LEU A 101 -8.04 29.28 19.19
N MET A 102 -8.49 30.37 19.81
CA MET A 102 -9.91 30.72 19.85
C MET A 102 -10.49 30.86 18.43
N HIS A 103 -9.83 31.61 17.55
CA HIS A 103 -10.28 31.79 16.18
C HIS A 103 -10.24 30.48 15.37
N ALA A 104 -9.18 29.69 15.52
CA ALA A 104 -9.08 28.38 14.87
C ALA A 104 -10.23 27.45 15.28
N ILE A 105 -10.55 27.39 16.57
CA ILE A 105 -11.68 26.60 17.08
C ILE A 105 -13.01 27.10 16.50
N GLN A 106 -13.22 28.42 16.41
CA GLN A 106 -14.43 28.99 15.83
C GLN A 106 -14.57 28.62 14.35
N THR A 107 -13.49 28.75 13.56
CA THR A 107 -13.48 28.39 12.14
C THR A 107 -13.73 26.90 11.94
N MET A 108 -13.03 26.03 12.67
CA MET A 108 -13.21 24.58 12.56
C MET A 108 -14.65 24.15 12.91
N LYS A 109 -15.26 24.76 13.92
CA LYS A 109 -16.66 24.51 14.25
C LYS A 109 -17.59 24.97 13.14
N ALA A 110 -17.36 26.15 12.57
CA ALA A 110 -18.17 26.66 11.46
C ALA A 110 -18.08 25.74 10.23
N GLU A 111 -16.89 25.29 9.86
CA GLU A 111 -16.68 24.31 8.79
C GLU A 111 -17.40 22.99 9.07
N GLN A 112 -17.34 22.50 10.30
CA GLN A 112 -18.08 21.30 10.71
C GLN A 112 -19.60 21.49 10.60
N GLU A 113 -20.15 22.64 11.01
CA GLU A 113 -21.58 22.92 10.84
C GLU A 113 -21.97 23.02 9.36
N MET A 114 -21.14 23.64 8.51
CA MET A 114 -21.35 23.64 7.06
C MET A 114 -21.36 22.21 6.48
N LEU A 115 -20.48 21.35 6.97
CA LEU A 115 -20.43 19.94 6.55
C LEU A 115 -21.69 19.17 6.96
N LYS A 116 -22.33 19.49 8.10
CA LYS A 116 -23.60 18.86 8.48
C LYS A 116 -24.74 19.20 7.54
N LEU A 117 -24.71 20.39 6.93
CA LEU A 117 -25.68 20.81 5.92
C LEU A 117 -25.44 20.15 4.56
N TYR A 118 -24.31 19.46 4.38
CA TYR A 118 -24.00 18.76 3.14
C TYR A 118 -24.83 17.48 3.00
N GLN A 119 -25.81 17.50 2.10
CA GLN A 119 -26.50 16.30 1.66
C GLN A 119 -25.75 15.72 0.45
N PRO A 120 -25.40 14.42 0.44
CA PRO A 120 -24.76 13.80 -0.72
C PRO A 120 -25.66 13.93 -1.94
N PHE A 121 -25.22 14.69 -2.94
CA PHE A 121 -26.02 15.00 -4.14
C PHE A 121 -26.21 13.79 -5.07
N VAL A 122 -25.49 12.70 -4.84
CA VAL A 122 -25.56 11.50 -5.68
C VAL A 122 -26.07 10.34 -4.85
N THR A 123 -27.38 10.11 -4.90
CA THR A 123 -27.94 8.82 -4.55
C THR A 123 -27.41 7.78 -5.54
N PRO A 124 -26.73 6.71 -5.09
CA PRO A 124 -26.30 5.66 -6.01
C PRO A 124 -27.53 5.07 -6.70
N GLU A 125 -27.51 5.10 -8.03
CA GLU A 125 -28.59 4.56 -8.84
C GLU A 125 -28.54 3.02 -8.75
N ASP A 126 -29.62 2.42 -8.24
CA ASP A 126 -29.70 0.96 -8.10
C ASP A 126 -29.63 0.29 -9.48
N ILE A 127 -28.54 -0.43 -9.74
CA ILE A 127 -28.37 -1.21 -10.96
C ILE A 127 -29.35 -2.39 -10.93
N ARG A 128 -30.50 -2.24 -11.57
CA ARG A 128 -31.47 -3.33 -11.74
C ARG A 128 -30.88 -4.39 -12.67
N SER A 129 -30.83 -5.63 -12.21
CA SER A 129 -30.50 -6.79 -13.06
C SER A 129 -31.59 -7.01 -14.12
N GLN A 130 -31.19 -7.27 -15.37
CA GLN A 130 -32.11 -7.43 -16.50
C GLN A 130 -33.11 -8.59 -16.30
N PRO A 131 -34.42 -8.37 -16.55
CA PRO A 131 -35.43 -9.43 -16.53
C PRO A 131 -35.60 -10.04 -17.94
N SER A 132 -34.92 -11.15 -18.23
CA SER A 132 -35.23 -11.97 -19.42
C SER A 132 -34.72 -13.42 -19.38
N GLN A 133 -34.14 -13.88 -18.26
CA GLN A 133 -33.57 -15.23 -18.18
C GLN A 133 -34.62 -16.34 -18.11
N ASP A 134 -35.84 -16.05 -17.70
CA ASP A 134 -36.86 -17.07 -17.42
C ASP A 134 -37.34 -17.80 -18.69
N ALA A 135 -37.48 -17.09 -19.81
CA ALA A 135 -37.88 -17.69 -21.09
C ALA A 135 -36.79 -18.63 -21.63
N TYR A 136 -35.51 -18.23 -21.51
CA TYR A 136 -34.37 -19.04 -21.91
C TYR A 136 -34.23 -20.30 -21.05
N VAL A 137 -34.45 -20.17 -19.73
CA VAL A 137 -34.39 -21.31 -18.80
C VAL A 137 -35.53 -22.30 -19.07
N ALA A 138 -36.72 -21.82 -19.44
CA ALA A 138 -37.85 -22.69 -19.78
C ALA A 138 -37.59 -23.49 -21.07
N ASP A 139 -37.05 -22.86 -22.12
CA ASP A 139 -36.69 -23.52 -23.38
C ASP A 139 -35.61 -24.59 -23.16
N LEU A 140 -34.55 -24.25 -22.41
CA LEU A 140 -33.49 -25.20 -22.06
C LEU A 140 -34.04 -26.43 -21.30
N LYS A 141 -34.98 -26.21 -20.38
CA LYS A 141 -35.64 -27.29 -19.65
C LYS A 141 -36.44 -28.21 -20.57
N GLN A 142 -37.19 -27.64 -21.51
CA GLN A 142 -37.96 -28.43 -22.48
C GLN A 142 -37.04 -29.28 -23.37
N VAL A 143 -35.95 -28.70 -23.87
CA VAL A 143 -34.95 -29.43 -24.68
C VAL A 143 -34.34 -30.59 -23.88
N ALA A 144 -33.99 -30.35 -22.61
CA ALA A 144 -33.45 -31.39 -21.73
C ALA A 144 -34.45 -32.53 -21.47
N GLU A 145 -35.74 -32.21 -21.28
CA GLU A 145 -36.79 -33.21 -21.11
C GLU A 145 -37.02 -34.06 -22.37
N MET A 146 -36.98 -33.45 -23.57
CA MET A 146 -37.10 -34.18 -24.83
C MET A 146 -35.92 -35.13 -25.03
N ALA A 147 -34.69 -34.66 -24.86
CA ALA A 147 -33.49 -35.48 -24.98
C ALA A 147 -33.51 -36.66 -23.99
N SER A 148 -33.96 -36.43 -22.75
CA SER A 148 -34.10 -37.49 -21.74
C SER A 148 -35.10 -38.58 -22.16
N LYS A 149 -36.23 -38.20 -22.76
CA LYS A 149 -37.22 -39.15 -23.28
C LYS A 149 -36.68 -39.98 -24.43
N GLU A 150 -35.96 -39.35 -25.36
CA GLU A 150 -35.31 -40.05 -26.48
C GLU A 150 -34.29 -41.07 -25.99
N ILE A 151 -33.41 -40.67 -25.06
CA ILE A 151 -32.43 -41.57 -24.45
C ILE A 151 -33.12 -42.73 -23.74
N SER A 152 -34.18 -42.46 -22.95
CA SER A 152 -34.94 -43.52 -22.27
C SER A 152 -35.59 -44.48 -23.25
N GLY A 153 -36.15 -43.97 -24.36
CA GLY A 153 -36.73 -44.77 -25.43
C GLY A 153 -35.68 -45.66 -26.10
N ALA A 154 -34.52 -45.10 -26.43
CA ALA A 154 -33.39 -45.85 -27.00
C ALA A 154 -32.90 -46.94 -26.03
N MET A 155 -32.78 -46.63 -24.75
CA MET A 155 -32.37 -47.61 -23.73
C MET A 155 -33.37 -48.76 -23.57
N LYS A 156 -34.67 -48.52 -23.78
CA LYS A 156 -35.70 -49.58 -23.75
C LYS A 156 -35.70 -50.47 -24.99
N SER A 157 -35.37 -49.92 -26.16
CA SER A 157 -35.40 -50.68 -27.43
C SER A 157 -34.09 -51.42 -27.74
N LEU A 158 -32.96 -50.95 -27.20
CA LEU A 158 -31.64 -51.55 -27.40
C LEU A 158 -31.56 -53.04 -27.03
N PRO A 159 -32.07 -53.50 -25.86
CA PRO A 159 -32.01 -54.91 -25.46
C PRO A 159 -32.71 -55.83 -26.46
N ALA A 160 -33.89 -55.46 -26.95
CA ALA A 160 -34.64 -56.24 -27.92
C ALA A 160 -33.94 -56.31 -29.30
N LEU A 161 -33.13 -55.31 -29.64
CA LEU A 161 -32.28 -55.36 -30.84
C LEU A 161 -31.09 -56.30 -30.64
N ILE A 162 -30.47 -56.27 -29.46
CA ILE A 162 -29.38 -57.17 -29.08
C ILE A 162 -29.86 -58.62 -29.12
N GLU A 163 -31.00 -58.95 -28.50
CA GLU A 163 -31.59 -60.30 -28.51
C GLU A 163 -31.85 -60.80 -29.93
N ARG A 164 -32.37 -59.95 -30.82
CA ARG A 164 -32.57 -60.32 -32.23
C ARG A 164 -31.25 -60.59 -32.95
N ALA A 165 -30.22 -59.77 -32.71
CA ALA A 165 -28.90 -59.98 -33.29
C ALA A 165 -28.25 -61.28 -32.78
N GLU A 166 -28.41 -61.60 -31.50
CA GLU A 166 -27.96 -62.87 -30.91
C GLU A 166 -28.73 -64.07 -31.46
N GLY A 167 -30.05 -63.94 -31.67
CA GLY A 167 -30.85 -64.99 -32.32
C GLY A 167 -30.36 -65.28 -33.75
N PHE A 168 -30.05 -64.23 -34.53
CA PHE A 168 -29.47 -64.41 -35.86
C PHE A 168 -28.07 -65.04 -35.82
N SER A 169 -27.21 -64.65 -34.88
CA SER A 169 -25.86 -65.21 -34.76
C SER A 169 -25.88 -66.70 -34.41
N GLN A 170 -26.80 -67.12 -33.53
CA GLN A 170 -27.02 -68.54 -33.22
C GLN A 170 -27.47 -69.32 -34.45
N ALA A 171 -28.46 -68.84 -35.20
CA ALA A 171 -28.96 -69.51 -36.40
C ALA A 171 -27.84 -69.71 -37.44
N LEU A 172 -27.01 -68.69 -37.67
CA LEU A 172 -25.86 -68.78 -38.56
C LEU A 172 -24.80 -69.78 -38.06
N THR A 173 -24.65 -69.94 -36.74
CA THR A 173 -23.73 -70.91 -36.13
C THR A 173 -24.20 -72.36 -36.33
N TRP A 174 -25.51 -72.61 -36.36
CA TRP A 174 -26.07 -73.96 -36.59
C TRP A 174 -26.04 -74.40 -38.06
N GLN A 175 -25.86 -73.47 -39.00
CA GLN A 175 -25.91 -73.73 -40.44
C GLN A 175 -24.89 -74.78 -40.91
N PRO A 176 -23.59 -74.74 -40.53
CA PRO A 176 -22.62 -75.77 -40.92
C PRO A 176 -22.95 -77.15 -40.33
N THR A 177 -23.49 -77.19 -39.11
CA THR A 177 -23.90 -78.43 -38.44
C THR A 177 -25.07 -79.10 -39.14
N LEU A 178 -26.03 -78.30 -39.62
CA LEU A 178 -27.16 -78.74 -40.43
C LEU A 178 -26.73 -79.26 -41.81
N GLU A 179 -25.79 -78.59 -42.46
CA GLU A 179 -25.26 -79.07 -43.74
C GLU A 179 -24.43 -80.36 -43.56
N LEU A 180 -23.64 -80.47 -42.48
CA LEU A 180 -22.92 -81.70 -42.14
C LEU A 180 -23.86 -82.87 -41.85
N SER A 181 -24.98 -82.63 -41.16
CA SER A 181 -25.97 -83.67 -40.88
C SER A 181 -26.71 -84.13 -42.14
N LYS A 182 -27.05 -83.21 -43.05
CA LYS A 182 -27.57 -83.55 -44.39
C LYS A 182 -26.58 -84.42 -45.16
N LEU A 183 -25.31 -84.03 -45.20
CA LEU A 183 -24.27 -84.80 -45.90
C LEU A 183 -24.09 -86.19 -45.28
N ARG A 184 -24.06 -86.30 -43.95
CA ARG A 184 -24.05 -87.61 -43.26
C ARG A 184 -25.29 -88.43 -43.62
N GLN A 185 -26.47 -87.83 -43.62
CA GLN A 185 -27.70 -88.53 -43.98
C GLN A 185 -27.67 -89.02 -45.43
N GLU A 186 -27.14 -88.24 -46.38
CA GLU A 186 -26.95 -88.67 -47.78
C GLU A 186 -25.93 -89.80 -47.93
N VAL A 187 -24.79 -89.71 -47.25
CA VAL A 187 -23.74 -90.76 -47.26
C VAL A 187 -24.26 -92.07 -46.67
N PHE A 188 -25.04 -92.02 -45.58
CA PHE A 188 -25.58 -93.21 -44.92
C PHE A 188 -26.93 -93.69 -45.50
N ALA A 189 -27.67 -92.86 -46.23
CA ALA A 189 -28.89 -93.28 -46.94
C ALA A 189 -28.61 -94.25 -48.12
N GLY A 190 -27.36 -94.30 -48.60
CA GLY A 190 -26.90 -95.28 -49.59
C GLY A 190 -26.59 -96.68 -49.04
N CYS A 191 -26.59 -96.89 -47.72
CA CYS A 191 -26.24 -98.16 -47.08
C CYS A 191 -27.49 -98.84 -46.49
N LYS A 192 -28.28 -99.50 -47.34
CA LYS A 192 -29.38 -100.37 -46.90
C LYS A 192 -28.81 -101.69 -46.38
N ALA A 193 -28.66 -101.81 -45.07
CA ALA A 193 -28.51 -103.10 -44.39
C ALA A 193 -29.43 -103.17 -43.16
N LYS A 194 -30.53 -103.90 -43.35
CA LYS A 194 -31.26 -104.77 -42.42
C LYS A 194 -31.26 -104.47 -40.91
N GLU A 195 -32.51 -104.34 -40.43
CA GLU A 195 -33.10 -105.21 -39.40
C GLU A 195 -33.01 -104.79 -37.92
N GLU A 196 -34.22 -104.57 -37.38
CA GLU A 196 -34.72 -104.98 -36.07
C GLU A 196 -34.43 -104.20 -34.77
N LYS A 197 -35.56 -104.06 -34.05
CA LYS A 197 -35.77 -104.18 -32.60
C LYS A 197 -35.38 -103.00 -31.70
N ASN A 198 -36.44 -102.38 -31.19
CA ASN A 198 -36.80 -102.27 -29.76
C ASN A 198 -35.76 -101.64 -28.81
N VAL A 199 -36.18 -100.60 -28.08
CA VAL A 199 -36.05 -100.37 -26.62
C VAL A 199 -36.46 -98.90 -26.38
N GLN A 200 -37.66 -98.63 -25.86
CA GLN A 200 -38.05 -98.58 -24.44
C GLN A 200 -37.65 -97.28 -23.74
N ASN A 201 -38.69 -96.62 -23.23
CA ASN A 201 -38.79 -95.49 -22.31
C ASN A 201 -37.66 -95.34 -21.27
N PHE A 202 -37.29 -94.09 -20.96
CA PHE A 202 -37.06 -93.54 -19.59
C PHE A 202 -37.31 -92.02 -19.66
N ILE A 203 -38.43 -91.50 -19.16
CA ILE A 203 -38.67 -90.94 -17.80
C ILE A 203 -37.68 -89.82 -17.40
N SER A 204 -38.31 -88.68 -17.05
CA SER A 204 -37.86 -87.37 -16.52
C SER A 204 -37.20 -87.46 -15.12
N PRO A 205 -37.02 -86.39 -14.29
CA PRO A 205 -37.13 -84.92 -14.42
C PRO A 205 -35.91 -84.17 -13.81
N GLY A 206 -35.93 -82.84 -13.71
CA GLY A 206 -34.90 -82.08 -12.99
C GLY A 206 -35.24 -80.60 -12.79
N GLU A 207 -36.21 -80.32 -11.92
CA GLU A 207 -36.51 -79.00 -11.35
C GLU A 207 -35.47 -78.61 -10.30
N VAL A 208 -34.92 -77.39 -10.35
CA VAL A 208 -34.50 -76.61 -9.15
C VAL A 208 -34.58 -75.10 -9.49
N THR A 209 -35.38 -74.38 -8.71
CA THR A 209 -35.60 -72.92 -8.75
C THR A 209 -34.63 -72.18 -7.78
N PRO A 210 -34.73 -70.86 -7.56
CA PRO A 210 -33.69 -69.84 -7.71
C PRO A 210 -32.95 -69.48 -6.39
N THR A 211 -32.03 -68.50 -6.41
CA THR A 211 -31.52 -67.86 -5.17
C THR A 211 -31.26 -66.36 -5.36
N ASP A 212 -31.68 -65.65 -4.32
CA ASP A 212 -31.91 -64.23 -4.09
C ASP A 212 -30.67 -63.34 -3.86
N ALA A 213 -30.94 -62.01 -3.97
CA ALA A 213 -30.36 -60.87 -3.23
C ALA A 213 -28.86 -60.52 -3.44
N ASP A 214 -28.35 -59.29 -3.28
CA ASP A 214 -28.87 -58.13 -2.57
C ASP A 214 -28.19 -56.79 -2.98
N THR A 215 -28.92 -55.73 -2.67
CA THR A 215 -28.65 -54.30 -2.47
C THR A 215 -27.30 -53.95 -1.79
N SER A 216 -26.55 -52.93 -2.28
CA SER A 216 -25.58 -52.18 -1.44
C SER A 216 -25.05 -50.85 -2.04
N LYS A 217 -25.71 -49.76 -1.64
CA LYS A 217 -25.22 -48.43 -1.16
C LYS A 217 -23.92 -47.78 -1.69
N ASN A 218 -24.09 -46.57 -2.22
CA ASN A 218 -23.11 -45.47 -2.27
C ASN A 218 -22.44 -45.17 -0.92
N PRO A 219 -21.23 -44.58 -0.94
CA PRO A 219 -20.91 -43.50 -0.02
C PRO A 219 -20.53 -42.23 -0.78
N CYS A 220 -21.42 -41.24 -0.72
CA CYS A 220 -21.09 -39.85 -1.00
C CYS A 220 -20.23 -39.34 0.16
N VAL A 221 -18.91 -39.31 -0.01
CA VAL A 221 -17.98 -38.76 0.98
C VAL A 221 -17.99 -37.24 0.88
N LEU A 222 -18.73 -36.59 1.77
CA LEU A 222 -18.59 -35.17 2.06
C LEU A 222 -17.23 -34.91 2.72
N LEU A 223 -16.22 -34.60 1.92
CA LEU A 223 -14.94 -34.09 2.41
C LEU A 223 -15.16 -32.69 3.02
N LYS A 224 -15.42 -32.64 4.33
CA LYS A 224 -15.19 -31.42 5.12
C LYS A 224 -13.69 -31.13 5.14
N ARG A 225 -13.23 -30.32 4.19
CA ARG A 225 -11.85 -29.80 4.18
C ARG A 225 -11.67 -28.89 5.40
N LYS A 226 -11.04 -29.40 6.47
CA LYS A 226 -10.45 -28.54 7.51
C LYS A 226 -9.31 -27.75 6.86
N LYS A 227 -9.52 -26.46 6.56
CA LYS A 227 -8.44 -25.56 6.11
C LYS A 227 -7.46 -25.38 7.27
N ALA A 228 -6.17 -25.62 7.00
CA ALA A 228 -5.09 -25.34 7.94
C ALA A 228 -5.08 -23.85 8.33
N ALA A 229 -4.64 -23.54 9.55
CA ALA A 229 -4.67 -22.18 10.12
C ALA A 229 -3.86 -21.15 9.31
N ASP A 230 -2.93 -21.61 8.47
CA ASP A 230 -1.95 -20.79 7.74
C ASP A 230 -2.20 -20.76 6.23
N SER A 231 -3.42 -20.47 5.80
CA SER A 231 -3.65 -20.13 4.38
C SER A 231 -3.29 -18.66 4.10
N PRO A 232 -2.54 -18.35 3.03
CA PRO A 232 -2.07 -16.98 2.72
C PRO A 232 -3.20 -15.96 2.50
N GLU A 233 -4.43 -16.43 2.20
CA GLU A 233 -5.64 -15.61 2.09
C GLU A 233 -6.03 -14.90 3.40
N ARG A 234 -5.70 -15.49 4.57
CA ARG A 234 -6.10 -14.94 5.88
C ARG A 234 -5.24 -13.76 6.35
N ARG A 235 -4.10 -13.50 5.70
CA ARG A 235 -3.25 -12.32 5.96
C ARG A 235 -3.85 -11.02 5.41
N ARG A 236 -4.68 -11.09 4.37
CA ARG A 236 -5.20 -9.88 3.71
C ARG A 236 -6.50 -9.35 4.33
N TYR A 237 -7.23 -10.17 5.10
CA TYR A 237 -8.47 -9.76 5.78
C TYR A 237 -8.63 -10.46 7.14
N PRO A 238 -8.25 -9.81 8.26
CA PRO A 238 -8.50 -10.36 9.60
C PRO A 238 -10.00 -10.30 9.91
N LEU A 239 -10.64 -11.47 10.04
CA LEU A 239 -12.02 -11.56 10.52
C LEU A 239 -12.08 -11.11 11.99
N ARG A 240 -12.59 -9.89 12.24
CA ARG A 240 -12.89 -9.43 13.60
C ARG A 240 -14.03 -10.29 14.16
N ARG A 241 -13.75 -11.06 15.21
CA ARG A 241 -14.78 -11.79 15.96
C ARG A 241 -15.71 -10.77 16.61
N ARG A 242 -16.95 -10.65 16.11
CA ARG A 242 -18.02 -9.94 16.80
C ARG A 242 -18.42 -10.76 18.02
N LYS A 243 -18.12 -10.28 19.23
CA LYS A 243 -18.71 -10.80 20.47
C LYS A 243 -20.11 -10.23 20.57
N ILE A 244 -21.13 -11.07 20.36
CA ILE A 244 -22.50 -10.74 20.69
C ILE A 244 -22.65 -11.12 22.17
N ALA A 245 -22.78 -10.12 23.04
CA ALA A 245 -23.19 -10.35 24.42
C ALA A 245 -24.72 -10.48 24.41
N LEU A 246 -25.23 -11.68 24.67
CA LEU A 246 -26.63 -11.86 25.03
C LEU A 246 -26.71 -11.73 26.54
N SER A 247 -27.28 -10.63 27.02
CA SER A 247 -27.71 -10.51 28.41
C SER A 247 -28.97 -11.35 28.59
N THR A 248 -28.87 -12.43 29.35
CA THR A 248 -30.00 -13.10 30.01
C THR A 248 -30.58 -12.23 31.11
#